data_AF-A0A0F2RJR3-F1
#
_entry.id   AF-A0A0F2RJR3-F1
#
_cell.length_a   1.000
_cell.length_b   1.000
_cell.length_c   1.000
_cell.angle_alpha   90.00
_cell.angle_beta   90.00
_cell.angle_gamma   90.00
#
_symmetry.space_group_name_H-M   'P 1'
#
loop_
_entity.id
_entity.type
_entity.pdbx_description
1 polymer ?
#
loop_
_entity_poly.entity_id
_entity_poly.type
_entity_poly.pdbx_seq_one_letter_code
_entity_poly.pdbx_strand_id
1 'polypeptide(L)'
;MSDVQIIFAPTTTEKEKPLDLNDIWGEGFPPDTDWSIPEAYMALILSAAFADGELAPEERQEIAALVMRSRTMKRLDQAELAKVNAIVNERLQARPEGLKEACNSLPSDMRLSVFAHCVDIVLADGELRQAEADFLNQVTALMRLEADKAKQVLTVIMLKNRY
;
A
#
# COMPACT_ATOMS: atom_id res chain seq x y z
N MET A 1 -41.41 2.64 -48.58
CA MET A 1 -41.46 1.93 -47.29
C MET A 1 -40.02 1.64 -46.93
N SER A 2 -39.55 2.18 -45.82
CA SER A 2 -38.14 2.15 -45.42
C SER A 2 -37.80 0.79 -44.83
N ASP A 3 -36.88 0.07 -45.46
CA ASP A 3 -36.37 -1.21 -44.95
C ASP A 3 -35.41 -0.98 -43.79
N VAL A 4 -35.67 -1.69 -42.68
CA VAL A 4 -34.89 -1.67 -41.44
C VAL A 4 -33.60 -2.45 -41.67
N GLN A 5 -32.45 -1.76 -41.62
CA GLN A 5 -31.14 -2.41 -41.52
C GLN A 5 -30.95 -2.94 -40.09
N ILE A 6 -30.80 -4.25 -39.94
CA ILE A 6 -30.41 -4.92 -38.70
C ILE A 6 -28.94 -4.61 -38.43
N ILE A 7 -28.63 -3.99 -37.27
CA ILE A 7 -27.31 -3.39 -36.96
C ILE A 7 -26.34 -4.34 -36.24
N PHE A 8 -26.76 -5.52 -35.76
CA PHE A 8 -25.84 -6.41 -35.03
C PHE A 8 -25.98 -7.88 -35.43
N ALA A 9 -24.91 -8.44 -35.99
CA ALA A 9 -24.66 -9.88 -36.02
C ALA A 9 -23.95 -10.30 -34.72
N PRO A 10 -24.19 -11.51 -34.19
CA PRO A 10 -23.44 -11.99 -33.03
C PRO A 10 -21.99 -12.28 -33.46
N THR A 11 -21.07 -11.41 -33.07
CA THR A 11 -19.64 -11.73 -33.16
C THR A 11 -19.29 -12.64 -31.99
N THR A 12 -18.93 -13.88 -32.28
CA THR A 12 -18.17 -14.73 -31.36
C THR A 12 -16.79 -14.10 -31.20
N THR A 13 -16.65 -13.16 -30.25
CA THR A 13 -15.32 -12.72 -29.82
C THR A 13 -14.78 -13.78 -28.87
N GLU A 14 -13.79 -14.55 -29.34
CA GLU A 14 -12.80 -15.12 -28.44
C GLU A 14 -12.37 -14.01 -27.48
N LYS A 15 -12.46 -14.25 -26.17
CA LYS A 15 -11.94 -13.31 -25.17
C LYS A 15 -10.46 -13.18 -25.43
N GLU A 16 -10.04 -12.08 -26.06
CA GLU A 16 -8.65 -11.65 -26.03
C GLU A 16 -8.21 -11.69 -24.57
N LYS A 17 -7.09 -12.36 -24.31
CA LYS A 17 -6.46 -12.39 -23.00
C LYS A 17 -6.35 -10.92 -22.55
N PRO A 18 -6.98 -10.53 -21.43
CA PRO A 18 -6.94 -9.14 -21.01
C PRO A 18 -5.48 -8.71 -20.92
N LEU A 19 -5.16 -7.56 -21.51
CA LEU A 19 -3.83 -6.96 -21.47
C LEU A 19 -3.33 -7.02 -20.02
N ASP A 20 -2.35 -7.88 -19.75
CA ASP A 20 -1.76 -7.98 -18.43
C ASP A 20 -0.78 -6.82 -18.30
N LEU A 21 -1.21 -5.77 -17.60
CA LEU A 21 -0.38 -4.59 -17.36
C LEU A 21 0.89 -4.92 -16.57
N ASN A 22 0.98 -6.12 -15.96
CA ASN A 22 2.22 -6.63 -15.38
C ASN A 22 3.31 -6.90 -16.44
N ASP A 23 2.94 -7.21 -17.69
CA ASP A 23 3.88 -7.39 -18.80
C ASP A 23 4.51 -6.06 -19.25
N ILE A 24 3.86 -4.92 -18.94
CA ILE A 24 4.27 -3.58 -19.38
C ILE A 24 5.08 -2.85 -18.30
N TRP A 25 4.88 -3.20 -17.02
CA TRP A 25 5.46 -2.48 -15.87
C TRP A 25 6.53 -3.27 -15.09
N GLY A 26 7.06 -4.36 -15.66
CA GLY A 26 7.57 -5.46 -14.83
C GLY A 26 9.01 -5.94 -15.02
N GLU A 27 9.88 -5.33 -15.84
CA GLU A 27 11.32 -5.70 -15.80
C GLU A 27 12.05 -5.06 -14.61
N GLY A 28 11.50 -5.25 -13.41
CA GLY A 28 12.24 -5.17 -12.16
C GLY A 28 12.55 -6.59 -11.71
N PHE A 29 13.82 -6.86 -11.36
CA PHE A 29 14.26 -8.15 -10.82
C PHE A 29 13.24 -8.69 -9.80
N PRO A 30 12.85 -9.99 -9.87
CA PRO A 30 11.99 -10.57 -8.84
C PRO A 30 12.65 -10.31 -7.48
N PRO A 31 11.92 -9.74 -6.51
CA PRO A 31 12.49 -9.46 -5.20
C PRO A 31 13.00 -10.78 -4.62
N ASP A 32 14.16 -10.74 -3.96
CA ASP A 32 14.74 -11.87 -3.21
C ASP A 32 13.95 -12.15 -1.91
N THR A 33 12.62 -12.03 -1.98
CA THR A 33 11.70 -12.15 -0.85
C THR A 33 10.42 -12.83 -1.33
N ASP A 34 9.77 -13.57 -0.43
CA ASP A 34 8.47 -14.21 -0.63
C ASP A 34 7.29 -13.28 -0.27
N TRP A 35 7.54 -11.99 -0.09
CA TRP A 35 6.50 -10.98 0.14
C TRP A 35 5.83 -10.58 -1.17
N SER A 36 4.52 -10.74 -1.24
CA SER A 36 3.75 -10.12 -2.32
C SER A 36 3.61 -8.60 -2.11
N ILE A 37 3.34 -7.85 -3.19
CA ILE A 37 3.12 -6.40 -3.08
C ILE A 37 2.01 -6.05 -2.08
N PRO A 38 0.84 -6.74 -2.05
CA PRO A 38 -0.17 -6.49 -1.02
C PRO A 38 0.30 -6.78 0.40
N GLU A 39 1.06 -7.86 0.63
CA GLU A 39 1.62 -8.17 1.95
C GLU A 39 2.62 -7.11 2.39
N ALA A 40 3.55 -6.71 1.51
CA ALA A 40 4.52 -5.66 1.81
C ALA A 40 3.83 -4.33 2.10
N TYR A 41 2.82 -3.96 1.30
CA TYR A 41 2.02 -2.78 1.55
C TYR A 41 1.33 -2.87 2.92
N MET A 42 0.62 -3.96 3.22
CA MET A 42 -0.07 -4.15 4.50
C MET A 42 0.90 -4.10 5.69
N ALA A 43 2.07 -4.71 5.57
CA ALA A 43 3.09 -4.70 6.61
C ALA A 43 3.48 -3.29 7.02
N LEU A 44 3.64 -2.39 6.04
CA LEU A 44 3.97 -0.99 6.29
C LEU A 44 2.82 -0.21 6.92
N ILE A 45 1.57 -0.49 6.50
CA ILE A 45 0.37 0.14 7.06
C ILE A 45 0.17 -0.27 8.53
N LEU A 46 0.29 -1.57 8.82
CA LEU A 46 0.16 -2.07 10.20
C LEU A 46 1.32 -1.58 11.06
N SER A 47 2.56 -1.63 10.57
CA SER A 47 3.71 -1.14 11.34
C SER A 47 3.60 0.35 11.65
N ALA A 48 3.02 1.15 10.75
CA ALA A 48 2.75 2.56 11.00
C ALA A 48 1.74 2.76 12.12
N ALA A 49 0.63 2.01 12.10
CA ALA A 49 -0.44 2.13 13.09
C ALA A 49 -0.13 1.52 14.46
N PHE A 50 0.96 0.75 14.58
CA PHE A 50 1.42 0.15 15.83
C PHE A 50 2.82 0.65 16.22
N ALA A 51 3.28 1.76 15.63
CA ALA A 51 4.65 2.24 15.81
C ALA A 51 4.96 2.61 17.26
N ASP A 52 3.96 3.07 18.00
CA ASP A 52 4.06 3.40 19.43
C ASP A 52 3.60 2.25 20.36
N GLY A 53 3.15 1.13 19.79
CA GLY A 53 2.71 -0.07 20.51
C GLY A 53 1.25 -0.05 20.97
N GLU A 54 0.52 1.03 20.72
CA GLU A 54 -0.93 1.10 20.91
C GLU A 54 -1.61 1.25 19.54
N LEU A 55 -2.94 1.16 19.51
CA LEU A 55 -3.70 1.42 18.29
C LEU A 55 -4.91 2.25 18.65
N ALA A 56 -4.85 3.53 18.36
CA ALA A 56 -5.92 4.47 18.64
C ALA A 56 -7.16 4.16 17.77
N PRO A 57 -8.38 4.51 18.22
CA PRO A 57 -9.60 4.41 17.41
C PRO A 57 -9.50 5.13 16.05
N GLU A 58 -8.83 6.27 16.02
CA GLU A 58 -8.62 7.12 14.84
C GLU A 58 -7.75 6.41 13.80
N GLU A 59 -6.65 5.78 14.22
CA GLU A 59 -5.77 5.00 13.36
C GLU A 59 -6.49 3.78 12.77
N ARG A 60 -7.35 3.10 13.57
CA ARG A 60 -8.19 2.01 13.07
C ARG A 60 -9.11 2.46 11.94
N GLN A 61 -9.72 3.63 12.10
CA GLN A 61 -10.60 4.19 11.07
C GLN A 61 -9.81 4.55 9.83
N GLU A 62 -8.62 5.13 9.97
CA GLU A 62 -7.77 5.45 8.82
C GLU A 62 -7.26 4.21 8.10
N ILE A 63 -6.86 3.15 8.80
CA ILE A 63 -6.51 1.87 8.17
C ILE A 63 -7.70 1.32 7.38
N ALA A 64 -8.90 1.30 7.97
CA ALA A 64 -10.10 0.80 7.29
C ALA A 64 -10.42 1.64 6.05
N ALA A 65 -10.38 2.97 6.17
CA ALA A 65 -10.60 3.89 5.05
C ALA A 65 -9.52 3.74 3.96
N LEU A 66 -8.27 3.52 4.37
CA LEU A 66 -7.13 3.33 3.48
C LEU A 66 -7.25 2.02 2.68
N VAL A 67 -7.60 0.93 3.35
CA VAL A 67 -7.85 -0.36 2.71
C VAL A 67 -8.97 -0.24 1.68
N MET A 68 -10.06 0.47 2.01
CA MET A 68 -11.17 0.71 1.08
C MET A 68 -10.81 1.60 -0.11
N ARG A 69 -9.86 2.55 0.03
CA ARG A 69 -9.49 3.51 -1.04
C ARG A 69 -8.29 3.06 -1.88
N SER A 70 -7.38 2.25 -1.33
CA SER A 70 -6.13 1.82 -1.96
C SER A 70 -6.37 0.94 -3.19
N ARG A 71 -5.75 1.30 -4.32
CA ARG A 71 -5.83 0.51 -5.56
C ARG A 71 -5.19 -0.87 -5.41
N THR A 72 -4.16 -0.99 -4.57
CA THR A 72 -3.47 -2.25 -4.26
C THR A 72 -4.38 -3.21 -3.51
N MET A 73 -5.17 -2.69 -2.57
CA MET A 73 -6.05 -3.50 -1.71
C MET A 73 -7.46 -3.72 -2.29
N LYS A 74 -7.95 -2.80 -3.13
CA LYS A 74 -9.29 -2.87 -3.77
C LYS A 74 -9.54 -4.13 -4.62
N ARG A 75 -8.49 -4.82 -5.03
CA ARG A 75 -8.59 -6.06 -5.81
C ARG A 75 -8.82 -7.29 -4.95
N LEU A 76 -8.64 -7.18 -3.63
CA LEU A 76 -8.81 -8.25 -2.68
C LEU A 76 -10.20 -8.17 -2.05
N ASP A 77 -10.87 -9.30 -1.91
CA ASP A 77 -12.09 -9.39 -1.11
C ASP A 77 -11.78 -9.41 0.41
N GLN A 78 -12.84 -9.39 1.23
CA GLN A 78 -12.68 -9.35 2.69
C GLN A 78 -11.95 -10.58 3.25
N ALA A 79 -12.15 -11.76 2.65
CA ALA A 79 -11.51 -12.99 3.09
C ALA A 79 -10.01 -12.99 2.70
N GLU A 80 -9.70 -12.50 1.51
CA GLU A 80 -8.33 -12.31 1.04
C GLU A 80 -7.58 -11.27 1.88
N LEU A 81 -8.20 -10.15 2.22
CA LEU A 81 -7.63 -9.14 3.13
C LEU A 81 -7.34 -9.71 4.51
N ALA A 82 -8.28 -10.49 5.07
CA ALA A 82 -8.07 -11.16 6.36
C ALA A 82 -6.90 -12.15 6.31
N LYS A 83 -6.77 -12.90 5.20
CA LYS A 83 -5.66 -13.82 4.97
C LYS A 83 -4.33 -13.08 4.87
N VAL A 84 -4.26 -11.99 4.09
CA VAL A 84 -3.05 -11.15 3.97
C VAL A 84 -2.67 -10.59 5.34
N ASN A 85 -3.62 -10.06 6.10
CA ASN A 85 -3.38 -9.56 7.45
C ASN A 85 -2.79 -10.65 8.38
N ALA A 86 -3.32 -11.86 8.35
CA ALA A 86 -2.81 -12.98 9.15
C ALA A 86 -1.36 -13.33 8.78
N ILE A 87 -1.07 -13.47 7.48
CA ILE A 87 0.28 -13.76 6.96
C ILE A 87 1.28 -12.67 7.36
N VAL A 88 0.87 -11.41 7.22
CA VAL A 88 1.72 -10.26 7.54
C VAL A 88 2.07 -10.24 9.02
N ASN A 89 1.08 -10.42 9.90
CA ASN A 89 1.32 -10.46 11.35
C ASN A 89 2.24 -11.62 11.73
N GLU A 90 2.01 -12.83 11.19
CA GLU A 90 2.87 -13.98 11.42
C GLU A 90 4.31 -13.69 11.00
N ARG A 91 4.52 -13.14 9.80
CA ARG A 91 5.86 -12.85 9.28
C ARG A 91 6.57 -11.74 10.05
N LEU A 92 5.87 -10.66 10.44
CA LEU A 92 6.46 -9.59 11.25
C LEU A 92 6.87 -10.08 12.63
N GLN A 93 6.15 -11.07 13.21
CA GLN A 93 6.52 -11.67 14.49
C GLN A 93 7.65 -12.70 14.36
N ALA A 94 7.62 -13.52 13.30
CA ALA A 94 8.57 -14.62 13.12
C ALA A 94 9.92 -14.16 12.55
N ARG A 95 9.97 -13.03 11.83
CA ARG A 95 11.16 -12.56 11.11
C ARG A 95 11.67 -11.25 11.70
N PRO A 96 12.86 -11.24 12.34
CA PRO A 96 13.45 -10.02 12.90
C PRO A 96 13.60 -8.88 11.88
N GLU A 97 13.86 -9.22 10.61
CA GLU A 97 14.04 -8.24 9.53
C GLU A 97 12.77 -8.06 8.67
N GLY A 98 11.59 -8.52 9.14
CA GLY A 98 10.35 -8.55 8.34
C GLY A 98 9.96 -7.20 7.75
N LEU A 99 10.11 -6.11 8.50
CA LEU A 99 9.84 -4.76 7.99
C LEU A 99 10.78 -4.37 6.84
N LYS A 100 12.07 -4.71 6.94
CA LYS A 100 13.05 -4.45 5.89
C LYS A 100 12.80 -5.29 4.65
N GLU A 101 12.46 -6.56 4.82
CA GLU A 101 12.04 -7.44 3.72
C GLU A 101 10.83 -6.83 2.98
N ALA A 102 9.79 -6.41 3.72
CA ALA A 102 8.62 -5.75 3.15
C ALA A 102 9.01 -4.47 2.38
N CYS A 103 9.84 -3.59 2.96
CA CYS A 103 10.32 -2.38 2.29
C CYS A 103 11.06 -2.68 0.97
N ASN A 104 11.90 -3.72 0.96
CA ASN A 104 12.66 -4.11 -0.22
C ASN A 104 11.80 -4.71 -1.33
N SER A 105 10.66 -5.30 -0.96
CA SER A 105 9.73 -5.96 -1.88
C SER A 105 8.87 -4.95 -2.67
N LEU A 106 8.84 -3.70 -2.24
CA LEU A 106 8.12 -2.63 -2.95
C LEU A 106 8.96 -2.07 -4.11
N PRO A 107 8.39 -2.00 -5.33
CA PRO A 107 8.96 -1.27 -6.46
C PRO A 107 9.30 0.17 -6.10
N SER A 108 10.39 0.72 -6.67
CA SER A 108 10.93 2.04 -6.29
C SER A 108 9.94 3.19 -6.50
N ASP A 109 9.11 3.11 -7.54
CA ASP A 109 8.07 4.07 -7.88
C ASP A 109 6.88 4.04 -6.89
N MET A 110 6.65 2.90 -6.21
CA MET A 110 5.61 2.77 -5.18
C MET A 110 6.04 3.34 -3.82
N ARG A 111 7.33 3.30 -3.49
CA ARG A 111 7.84 3.54 -2.13
C ARG A 111 7.42 4.89 -1.54
N LEU A 112 7.53 5.98 -2.30
CA LEU A 112 7.16 7.30 -1.80
C LEU A 112 5.64 7.42 -1.55
N SER A 113 4.82 6.77 -2.37
CA SER A 113 3.37 6.73 -2.17
C SER A 113 2.98 5.91 -0.95
N VAL A 114 3.64 4.75 -0.73
CA VAL A 114 3.40 3.92 0.46
C VAL A 114 3.87 4.66 1.72
N PHE A 115 5.01 5.32 1.66
CA PHE A 115 5.48 6.19 2.75
C PHE A 115 4.46 7.29 3.09
N ALA A 116 3.86 7.94 2.08
CA ALA A 116 2.81 8.92 2.33
C ALA A 116 1.61 8.33 3.07
N HIS A 117 1.25 7.06 2.80
CA HIS A 117 0.20 6.38 3.57
C HIS A 117 0.61 6.08 5.02
N CYS A 118 1.87 5.70 5.26
CA CYS A 118 2.38 5.54 6.62
C CYS A 118 2.32 6.86 7.41
N VAL A 119 2.70 7.97 6.78
CA VAL A 119 2.62 9.31 7.40
C VAL A 119 1.18 9.71 7.66
N ASP A 120 0.25 9.38 6.76
CA ASP A 120 -1.18 9.66 6.91
C ASP A 120 -1.79 8.97 8.14
N ILE A 121 -1.38 7.73 8.39
CA ILE A 121 -1.81 6.93 9.55
C ILE A 121 -1.21 7.48 10.83
N VAL A 122 0.11 7.64 10.84
CA VAL A 122 0.85 8.13 12.02
C VAL A 122 0.33 9.50 12.48
N LEU A 123 -0.04 10.37 11.56
CA LEU A 123 -0.52 11.71 11.89
C LEU A 123 -2.06 11.80 12.04
N ALA A 124 -2.76 10.67 12.14
CA ALA A 124 -4.22 10.65 12.18
C ALA A 124 -4.80 11.38 13.42
N ASP A 125 -4.11 11.32 14.55
CA ASP A 125 -4.50 12.01 15.80
C ASP A 125 -3.93 13.44 15.91
N GLY A 126 -3.05 13.84 14.98
CA GLY A 126 -2.44 15.16 14.90
C GLY A 126 -1.18 15.36 15.74
N GLU A 127 -0.71 14.35 16.47
CA GLU A 127 0.51 14.40 17.27
C GLU A 127 1.55 13.41 16.73
N LEU A 128 2.80 13.85 16.54
CA LEU A 128 3.88 12.95 16.14
C LEU A 128 4.73 12.59 17.37
N ARG A 129 4.60 11.35 17.85
CA ARG A 129 5.38 10.80 18.97
C ARG A 129 6.77 10.39 18.52
N GLN A 130 7.69 10.25 19.48
CA GLN A 130 9.08 9.86 19.18
C GLN A 130 9.16 8.49 18.50
N ALA A 131 8.40 7.51 18.96
CA ALA A 131 8.39 6.15 18.39
C ALA A 131 7.92 6.14 16.93
N GLU A 132 6.88 6.91 16.61
CA GLU A 132 6.38 7.10 15.25
C GLU A 132 7.40 7.83 14.36
N ALA A 133 8.06 8.87 14.88
CA ALA A 133 9.11 9.57 14.17
C ALA A 133 10.30 8.63 13.87
N ASP A 134 10.68 7.79 14.82
CA ASP A 134 11.73 6.78 14.66
C ASP A 134 11.34 5.74 13.61
N PHE A 135 10.09 5.29 13.61
CA PHE A 135 9.53 4.42 12.57
C PHE A 135 9.60 5.07 11.18
N LEU A 136 9.14 6.32 11.03
CA LEU A 136 9.17 7.03 9.74
C LEU A 136 10.61 7.24 9.24
N ASN A 137 11.55 7.54 10.14
CA ASN A 137 12.98 7.63 9.82
C ASN A 137 13.54 6.27 9.37
N GLN A 138 13.17 5.19 10.05
CA GLN A 138 13.56 3.83 9.68
C GLN A 138 13.04 3.48 8.28
N VAL A 139 11.76 3.73 7.99
CA VAL A 139 11.16 3.46 6.67
C VAL A 139 11.83 4.28 5.57
N THR A 140 12.12 5.56 5.82
CA THR A 140 12.84 6.45 4.89
C THR A 140 14.20 5.85 4.51
N ALA A 141 14.94 5.36 5.50
CA ALA A 141 16.24 4.73 5.28
C ALA A 141 16.13 3.39 4.54
N LEU A 142 15.22 2.51 4.95
CA LEU A 142 15.01 1.19 4.35
C LEU A 142 14.57 1.29 2.88
N MET A 143 13.65 2.20 2.59
CA MET A 143 13.15 2.45 1.23
C MET A 143 14.10 3.29 0.38
N ARG A 144 15.15 3.87 0.98
CA ARG A 144 16.13 4.77 0.34
C ARG A 144 15.46 5.99 -0.29
N LEU A 145 14.54 6.60 0.44
CA LEU A 145 13.84 7.80 -0.04
C LEU A 145 14.76 9.01 0.00
N GLU A 146 14.63 9.90 -0.98
CA GLU A 146 15.28 11.21 -0.93
C GLU A 146 14.70 12.03 0.22
N ALA A 147 15.57 12.55 1.09
CA ALA A 147 15.18 13.26 2.32
C ALA A 147 14.25 14.44 2.04
N ASP A 148 14.52 15.20 0.97
CA ASP A 148 13.68 16.35 0.59
C ASP A 148 12.26 15.93 0.18
N LYS A 149 12.11 14.79 -0.51
CA LYS A 149 10.80 14.25 -0.89
C LYS A 149 10.03 13.74 0.33
N ALA A 150 10.69 13.00 1.23
CA ALA A 150 10.07 12.54 2.46
C ALA A 150 9.58 13.72 3.33
N LYS A 151 10.42 14.77 3.45
CA LYS A 151 10.06 16.00 4.17
C LYS A 151 8.88 16.74 3.53
N GLN A 152 8.82 16.81 2.21
CA GLN A 152 7.68 17.40 1.50
C GLN A 152 6.38 16.65 1.78
N VAL A 153 6.41 15.31 1.71
CA VAL A 153 5.25 14.47 2.04
C VAL A 153 4.76 14.75 3.46
N LEU A 154 5.66 14.74 4.44
CA LEU A 154 5.33 15.05 5.83
C LEU A 154 4.68 16.41 5.98
N THR A 155 5.27 17.44 5.36
CA THR A 155 4.77 18.82 5.44
C THR A 155 3.37 18.95 4.85
N VAL A 156 3.11 18.32 3.71
CA VAL A 156 1.81 18.35 3.03
C VAL A 156 0.74 17.65 3.88
N ILE A 157 1.05 16.51 4.48
CA ILE A 157 0.09 15.77 5.31
C ILE A 157 -0.19 16.53 6.60
N MET A 158 0.83 17.09 7.27
CA MET A 158 0.63 17.95 8.44
C MET A 158 -0.24 19.18 8.11
N LEU A 159 -0.09 19.76 6.92
CA LEU A 159 -0.94 20.85 6.47
C LEU A 159 -2.38 20.37 6.24
N LYS A 160 -2.56 19.21 5.60
CA LYS A 160 -3.85 18.58 5.34
C LYS A 160 -4.62 18.29 6.64
N ASN A 161 -3.95 17.78 7.66
CA ASN A 161 -4.57 17.37 8.94
C ASN A 161 -4.78 18.53 9.93
N ARG A 162 -4.39 19.76 9.55
CA ARG A 162 -4.50 20.93 10.45
C ARG A 162 -5.95 21.39 10.68
N TYR A 163 -6.88 21.04 9.80
CA TYR A 163 -8.29 21.46 9.81
C TYR A 163 -9.18 20.33 9.31
#